data_AF-A0A7C5PA23-F1
#
_entry.id   AF-A0A7C5PA23-F1
#
_cell.length_a   1.000
_cell.length_b   1.000
_cell.length_c   1.000
_cell.angle_alpha   90.00
_cell.angle_beta   90.00
_cell.angle_gamma   90.00
#
_symmetry.space_group_name_H-M   'P 1'
#
loop_
_entity.id
_entity.type
_entity.pdbx_description
1 polymer ?
#
loop_
_entity_poly.entity_id
_entity_poly.type
_entity_poly.pdbx_seq_one_letter_code
_entity_poly.pdbx_strand_id
1 'polypeptide(L)'
;MSHKNLSVKASVLKVCKKLSDKKILEFLDSESPDLRIEALNYIDRFRKDAFVPIIISRIKRENFYEKTKEEKEKHFEVLGKIKNSEAISFLKELLTEHKLFSSQKKEEIRAMAAIALALTGDVRFKEILQRESKSIANSNLVKEACKRASEIIERKK
;
A
#
# COMPACT_ATOMS: atom_id res chain seq x y z
N MET A 1 -27.57 5.93 8.52
CA MET A 1 -27.49 4.69 7.70
C MET A 1 -26.97 3.56 8.57
N SER A 2 -27.69 2.44 8.67
CA SER A 2 -27.49 1.38 9.67
C SER A 2 -26.23 0.53 9.42
N HIS A 3 -25.48 0.21 10.49
CA HIS A 3 -24.35 -0.75 10.51
C HIS A 3 -24.67 -2.09 9.82
N LYS A 4 -25.94 -2.53 9.84
CA LYS A 4 -26.37 -3.75 9.13
C LYS A 4 -26.12 -3.67 7.62
N ASN A 5 -26.34 -2.51 6.99
CA ASN A 5 -26.12 -2.35 5.55
C ASN A 5 -24.64 -2.35 5.17
N LEU A 6 -23.74 -1.90 6.06
CA LEU A 6 -22.30 -1.94 5.83
C LEU A 6 -21.78 -3.39 5.89
N SER A 7 -22.20 -4.16 6.89
CA SER A 7 -21.84 -5.57 7.02
C SER A 7 -22.35 -6.43 5.85
N VAL A 8 -23.58 -6.17 5.38
CA VAL A 8 -24.13 -6.85 4.20
C VAL A 8 -23.34 -6.47 2.94
N LYS A 9 -22.99 -5.20 2.72
CA LYS A 9 -22.18 -4.78 1.55
C LYS A 9 -20.77 -5.37 1.57
N ALA A 10 -20.11 -5.42 2.73
CA ALA A 10 -18.81 -6.07 2.88
C ALA A 10 -18.89 -7.58 2.63
N SER A 11 -19.98 -8.24 3.05
CA SER A 11 -20.21 -9.66 2.79
C SER A 11 -20.45 -9.95 1.30
N VAL A 12 -21.16 -9.06 0.59
CA VAL A 12 -21.35 -9.16 -0.87
C VAL A 12 -20.01 -9.08 -1.61
N LEU A 13 -19.10 -8.19 -1.21
CA LEU A 13 -17.75 -8.11 -1.77
C LEU A 13 -16.95 -9.41 -1.58
N LYS A 14 -17.08 -10.05 -0.40
CA LYS A 14 -16.38 -11.30 -0.11
C LYS A 14 -16.86 -12.47 -0.98
N VAL A 15 -18.15 -12.48 -1.35
CA VAL A 15 -18.82 -13.59 -2.06
C VAL A 15 -18.91 -13.35 -3.58
N CYS A 16 -18.92 -12.10 -4.04
CA CYS A 16 -19.03 -11.78 -5.46
C CYS A 16 -17.79 -12.24 -6.23
N LYS A 17 -17.99 -13.20 -7.16
CA LYS A 17 -16.94 -13.67 -8.08
C LYS A 17 -16.46 -12.59 -9.05
N LYS A 18 -17.31 -11.62 -9.40
CA LYS A 18 -16.97 -10.54 -10.34
C LYS A 18 -17.72 -9.24 -10.00
N LEU A 19 -16.98 -8.17 -9.74
CA LEU A 19 -17.48 -6.80 -9.68
C LEU A 19 -17.08 -6.06 -10.95
N SER A 20 -17.93 -5.15 -11.39
CA SER A 20 -17.59 -4.20 -12.44
C SER A 20 -16.60 -3.15 -11.90
N ASP A 21 -15.76 -2.62 -12.77
CA ASP A 21 -14.77 -1.62 -12.36
C ASP A 21 -15.45 -0.36 -11.80
N LYS A 22 -16.61 0.03 -12.36
CA LYS A 22 -17.47 1.09 -11.80
C LYS A 22 -17.85 0.83 -10.34
N LYS A 23 -18.18 -0.41 -9.99
CA LYS A 23 -18.59 -0.75 -8.62
C LYS A 23 -17.41 -0.73 -7.65
N ILE A 24 -16.24 -1.16 -8.11
CA ILE A 24 -15.00 -1.09 -7.33
C ILE A 24 -14.67 0.38 -7.02
N LEU A 25 -14.79 1.27 -8.02
CA LEU A 25 -14.61 2.72 -7.83
C LEU A 25 -15.59 3.30 -6.81
N GLU A 26 -16.87 2.97 -6.91
CA GLU A 26 -17.89 3.42 -5.94
C GLU A 26 -17.52 3.02 -4.50
N PHE A 27 -16.98 1.81 -4.30
CA PHE A 27 -16.54 1.38 -2.98
C PHE A 27 -15.23 2.02 -2.52
N LEU A 28 -14.30 2.29 -3.43
CA LEU A 28 -13.10 3.07 -3.10
C LEU A 28 -13.45 4.49 -2.65
N ASP A 29 -14.53 5.08 -3.18
CA ASP A 29 -15.03 6.41 -2.85
C ASP A 29 -16.06 6.43 -1.72
N SER A 30 -16.33 5.29 -1.10
CA SER A 30 -17.23 5.19 0.06
C SER A 30 -16.70 5.98 1.26
N GLU A 31 -17.59 6.65 1.98
CA GLU A 31 -17.30 7.27 3.29
C GLU A 31 -16.86 6.25 4.35
N SER A 32 -17.37 5.01 4.28
CA SER A 32 -16.98 3.92 5.19
C SER A 32 -15.57 3.40 4.85
N PRO A 33 -14.60 3.46 5.80
CA PRO A 33 -13.27 2.87 5.63
C PRO A 33 -13.31 1.37 5.31
N ASP A 34 -14.23 0.64 5.95
CA ASP A 34 -14.38 -0.82 5.75
C ASP A 34 -14.68 -1.16 4.29
N LEU A 35 -15.55 -0.38 3.63
CA LEU A 35 -15.86 -0.60 2.21
C LEU A 35 -14.68 -0.25 1.31
N ARG A 36 -13.87 0.76 1.66
CA ARG A 36 -12.65 1.10 0.91
C ARG A 36 -11.60 0.00 1.04
N ILE A 37 -11.38 -0.51 2.25
CA ILE A 37 -10.47 -1.64 2.53
C ILE A 37 -10.94 -2.88 1.78
N GLU A 38 -12.23 -3.18 1.78
CA GLU A 38 -12.76 -4.34 1.09
C GLU A 38 -12.66 -4.19 -0.46
N ALA A 39 -12.80 -2.98 -1.00
CA ALA A 39 -12.51 -2.71 -2.41
C ALA A 39 -11.04 -2.98 -2.76
N LEU A 40 -10.10 -2.58 -1.88
CA LEU A 40 -8.68 -2.89 -2.05
C LEU A 40 -8.41 -4.40 -1.93
N ASN A 41 -9.05 -5.10 -0.99
CA ASN A 41 -8.97 -6.57 -0.90
C ASN A 41 -9.45 -7.24 -2.19
N TYR A 42 -10.52 -6.73 -2.78
CA TYR A 42 -11.03 -7.22 -4.06
C TYR A 42 -10.01 -6.99 -5.19
N ILE A 43 -9.42 -5.80 -5.28
CA ILE A 43 -8.38 -5.47 -6.27
C ILE A 43 -7.16 -6.41 -6.13
N ASP A 44 -6.69 -6.64 -4.90
CA ASP A 44 -5.58 -7.56 -4.59
C ASP A 44 -5.92 -8.99 -5.03
N ARG A 45 -7.07 -9.51 -4.58
CA ARG A 45 -7.53 -10.88 -4.85
C ARG A 45 -7.62 -11.19 -6.34
N PHE A 46 -8.13 -10.24 -7.13
CA PHE A 46 -8.37 -10.44 -8.56
C PHE A 46 -7.28 -9.81 -9.45
N ARG A 47 -6.15 -9.36 -8.86
CA ARG A 47 -5.00 -8.78 -9.59
C ARG A 47 -5.43 -7.73 -10.62
N LYS A 48 -6.21 -6.76 -10.17
CA LYS A 48 -6.80 -5.72 -11.03
C LYS A 48 -5.78 -4.60 -11.31
N ASP A 49 -4.78 -4.89 -12.14
CA ASP A 49 -3.65 -3.99 -12.45
C ASP A 49 -4.08 -2.62 -12.99
N ALA A 50 -5.21 -2.55 -13.70
CA ALA A 50 -5.79 -1.28 -14.19
C ALA A 50 -6.10 -0.27 -13.07
N PHE A 51 -6.15 -0.70 -11.80
CA PHE A 51 -6.37 0.18 -10.64
C PHE A 51 -5.07 0.75 -10.04
N VAL A 52 -3.89 0.33 -10.51
CA VAL A 52 -2.61 0.84 -10.00
C VAL A 52 -2.51 2.37 -10.10
N PRO A 53 -2.80 3.03 -11.24
CA PRO A 53 -2.76 4.49 -11.32
C PRO A 53 -3.74 5.15 -10.34
N ILE A 54 -4.92 4.54 -10.16
CA ILE A 54 -5.94 5.04 -9.24
C ILE A 54 -5.44 4.98 -7.80
N ILE A 55 -4.87 3.85 -7.37
CA ILE A 55 -4.32 3.67 -6.02
C ILE A 55 -3.18 4.65 -5.77
N ILE A 56 -2.25 4.80 -6.72
CA ILE A 56 -1.16 5.79 -6.64
C ILE A 56 -1.71 7.20 -6.50
N SER A 57 -2.70 7.58 -7.32
CA SER A 57 -3.32 8.90 -7.27
C SER A 57 -3.95 9.18 -5.91
N ARG A 58 -4.51 8.16 -5.23
CA ARG A 58 -5.09 8.31 -3.90
C ARG A 58 -4.04 8.50 -2.83
N ILE A 59 -2.92 7.76 -2.89
CA ILE A 59 -1.81 7.89 -1.95
C ILE A 59 -1.18 9.29 -2.02
N LYS A 60 -1.09 9.86 -3.23
CA LYS A 60 -0.51 11.19 -3.47
C LYS A 60 -1.36 12.36 -2.97
N ARG A 61 -2.63 12.14 -2.59
CA ARG A 61 -3.52 13.21 -2.09
C ARG A 61 -3.22 13.53 -0.63
N GLU A 62 -3.34 14.80 -0.24
CA GLU A 62 -3.08 15.24 1.13
C GLU A 62 -4.00 14.55 2.16
N ASN A 63 -5.26 14.30 1.81
CA ASN A 63 -6.20 13.62 2.69
C ASN A 63 -5.86 12.14 2.95
N PHE A 64 -4.88 11.57 2.25
CA PHE A 64 -4.41 10.21 2.50
C PHE A 64 -3.79 10.09 3.89
N TYR A 65 -3.13 11.14 4.38
CA TYR A 65 -2.47 11.11 5.68
C TYR A 65 -3.46 10.98 6.85
N GLU A 66 -4.72 11.37 6.65
CA GLU A 66 -5.79 11.30 7.64
C GLU A 66 -6.51 9.94 7.66
N LYS A 67 -6.18 9.04 6.74
CA LYS A 67 -6.73 7.69 6.72
C LYS A 67 -6.24 6.87 7.91
N THR A 68 -7.01 5.85 8.27
CA THR A 68 -6.59 4.89 9.30
C THR A 68 -5.32 4.17 8.85
N LYS A 69 -4.51 3.75 9.83
CA LYS A 69 -3.29 3.00 9.57
C LYS A 69 -3.57 1.75 8.72
N GLU A 70 -4.62 1.00 9.05
CA GLU A 70 -5.03 -0.20 8.31
C GLU A 70 -5.35 0.12 6.84
N GLU A 71 -6.09 1.19 6.57
CA GLU A 71 -6.41 1.58 5.20
C GLU A 71 -5.14 1.98 4.43
N LYS A 72 -4.22 2.73 5.06
CA LYS A 72 -2.94 3.09 4.45
C LYS A 72 -2.14 1.85 4.11
N GLU A 73 -1.93 0.95 5.08
CA GLU A 73 -1.21 -0.31 4.91
C GLU A 73 -1.80 -1.13 3.77
N LYS A 74 -3.13 -1.21 3.68
CA LYS A 74 -3.81 -1.93 2.60
C LYS A 74 -3.49 -1.37 1.21
N HIS A 75 -3.45 -0.06 1.03
CA HIS A 75 -3.08 0.54 -0.26
C HIS A 75 -1.67 0.11 -0.70
N PHE A 76 -0.70 0.18 0.21
CA PHE A 76 0.69 -0.23 -0.04
C PHE A 76 0.82 -1.73 -0.27
N GLU A 77 0.09 -2.55 0.50
CA GLU A 77 0.05 -4.00 0.35
C GLU A 77 -0.43 -4.39 -1.05
N VAL A 78 -1.51 -3.77 -1.55
CA VAL A 78 -2.04 -4.03 -2.89
C VAL A 78 -0.99 -3.71 -3.96
N LEU A 79 -0.34 -2.55 -3.89
CA LEU A 79 0.71 -2.17 -4.84
C LEU A 79 1.87 -3.17 -4.85
N GLY A 80 2.34 -3.58 -3.66
CA GLY A 80 3.43 -4.55 -3.52
C GLY A 80 3.08 -5.94 -4.05
N LYS A 81 1.84 -6.39 -3.87
CA LYS A 81 1.39 -7.71 -4.34
C LYS A 81 1.02 -7.77 -5.81
N ILE A 82 0.57 -6.67 -6.41
CA ILE A 82 0.27 -6.57 -7.85
C ILE A 82 1.56 -6.63 -8.67
N LYS A 83 2.67 -6.05 -8.19
CA LYS A 83 3.99 -6.09 -8.86
C LYS A 83 4.03 -5.44 -10.25
N ASN A 84 3.08 -4.55 -10.52
CA ASN A 84 3.07 -3.74 -11.72
C ASN A 84 4.28 -2.79 -11.76
N SER A 85 4.83 -2.52 -12.95
CA SER A 85 6.04 -1.69 -13.11
C SER A 85 5.84 -0.23 -12.63
N GLU A 86 4.66 0.33 -12.79
CA GLU A 86 4.31 1.67 -12.30
C GLU A 86 4.25 1.67 -10.77
N ALA A 87 3.62 0.66 -10.16
CA ALA A 87 3.59 0.48 -8.72
C ALA A 87 5.01 0.37 -8.14
N ILE A 88 5.87 -0.45 -8.75
CA ILE A 88 7.26 -0.62 -8.34
C ILE A 88 8.03 0.70 -8.43
N SER A 89 7.87 1.44 -9.53
CA SER A 89 8.56 2.71 -9.75
C SER A 89 8.14 3.73 -8.69
N PHE A 90 6.84 3.85 -8.43
CA PHE A 90 6.31 4.72 -7.39
C PHE A 90 6.81 4.35 -5.98
N LEU A 91 6.81 3.06 -5.63
CA LEU A 91 7.28 2.60 -4.32
C LEU A 91 8.78 2.89 -4.11
N LYS A 92 9.59 2.71 -5.15
CA LYS A 92 11.03 3.06 -5.10
C LYS A 92 11.23 4.55 -4.92
N GLU A 93 10.58 5.37 -5.74
CA GLU A 93 10.66 6.83 -5.66
C GLU A 93 10.33 7.31 -4.25
N LEU A 94 9.20 6.83 -3.71
CA LEU A 94 8.73 7.19 -2.38
C LEU A 94 9.72 6.79 -1.29
N LEU A 95 10.25 5.57 -1.32
CA LEU A 95 11.25 5.11 -0.35
C LEU A 95 12.50 6.00 -0.37
N THR A 96 12.99 6.34 -1.56
CA THR A 96 14.23 7.11 -1.75
C THR A 96 14.06 8.63 -1.66
N GLU A 97 12.85 9.12 -1.39
CA GLU A 97 12.63 10.55 -1.21
C GLU A 97 13.29 11.03 0.10
N HIS A 98 14.54 11.48 0.01
CA HIS A 98 15.27 12.04 1.15
C HIS A 98 14.93 13.51 1.33
N LYS A 99 14.39 13.87 2.50
CA LYS A 99 14.26 15.26 2.95
C LYS A 99 14.75 15.36 4.38
N LEU A 100 15.74 16.24 4.62
CA LEU A 100 16.40 16.43 5.93
C LEU A 100 15.44 16.89 7.04
N PHE A 101 14.20 17.28 6.69
CA PHE A 101 13.13 17.65 7.62
C PHE A 101 11.78 17.06 7.16
N SER A 102 11.73 15.74 6.98
CA SER A 102 10.47 15.06 6.65
C SER A 102 9.54 15.00 7.87
N SER A 103 8.26 15.28 7.65
CA SER A 103 7.24 15.10 8.68
C SER A 103 7.07 13.62 9.02
N GLN A 104 6.69 13.29 10.26
CA GLN A 104 6.39 11.92 10.68
C GLN A 104 5.42 11.19 9.73
N LYS A 105 4.39 11.89 9.22
CA LYS A 105 3.44 11.37 8.23
C LYS A 105 4.10 10.91 6.93
N LYS A 106 5.15 11.60 6.48
CA LYS A 106 5.92 11.21 5.29
C LYS A 106 6.80 9.99 5.59
N GLU A 107 7.45 9.96 6.74
CA GLU A 107 8.26 8.81 7.16
C GLU A 107 7.42 7.53 7.32
N GLU A 108 6.19 7.63 7.81
CA GLU A 108 5.23 6.51 7.87
C GLU A 108 4.99 5.92 6.47
N ILE A 109 4.73 6.78 5.50
CA ILE A 109 4.48 6.39 4.12
C ILE A 109 5.72 5.77 3.45
N ARG A 110 6.91 6.33 3.70
CA ARG A 110 8.20 5.76 3.24
C ARG A 110 8.45 4.37 3.82
N ALA A 111 8.14 4.18 5.11
CA ALA A 111 8.24 2.89 5.77
C ALA A 111 7.27 1.85 5.18
N MET A 112 6.03 2.24 4.87
CA MET A 112 5.07 1.37 4.17
C MET A 112 5.55 1.00 2.76
N ALA A 113 6.19 1.93 2.05
CA ALA A 113 6.78 1.67 0.74
C ALA A 113 7.90 0.61 0.80
N ALA A 114 8.76 0.65 1.82
CA ALA A 114 9.78 -0.38 2.04
C ALA A 114 9.17 -1.78 2.19
N ILE A 115 8.12 -1.91 3.02
CA ILE A 115 7.42 -3.19 3.22
C ILE A 115 6.74 -3.65 1.93
N ALA A 116 6.10 -2.74 1.19
CA ALA A 116 5.46 -3.06 -0.09
C ALA A 116 6.46 -3.59 -1.13
N LEU A 117 7.68 -3.01 -1.20
CA LEU A 117 8.74 -3.53 -2.07
C LEU A 117 9.12 -4.96 -1.70
N ALA A 118 9.20 -5.32 -0.42
CA ALA A 118 9.44 -6.71 -0.02
C ALA A 118 8.27 -7.67 -0.33
N LEU A 119 7.03 -7.16 -0.33
CA LEU A 119 5.86 -7.95 -0.72
C LEU A 119 5.87 -8.37 -2.19
N THR A 120 6.58 -7.63 -3.06
CA THR A 120 6.81 -8.05 -4.45
C THR A 120 7.54 -9.40 -4.53
N GLY A 121 8.36 -9.74 -3.53
CA GLY A 121 9.21 -10.92 -3.52
C GLY A 121 10.40 -10.84 -4.48
N ASP A 122 10.66 -9.68 -5.08
CA ASP A 122 11.81 -9.49 -5.97
C ASP A 122 13.09 -9.24 -5.17
N VAL A 123 14.02 -10.19 -5.28
CA VAL A 123 15.30 -10.16 -4.55
C VAL A 123 16.17 -8.96 -4.91
N ARG A 124 15.95 -8.33 -6.07
CA ARG A 124 16.70 -7.14 -6.51
C ARG A 124 16.45 -5.93 -5.60
N PHE A 125 15.33 -5.90 -4.88
CA PHE A 125 15.07 -4.82 -3.92
C PHE A 125 15.83 -4.97 -2.60
N LYS A 126 16.51 -6.10 -2.37
CA LYS A 126 17.29 -6.29 -1.14
C LYS A 126 18.38 -5.23 -0.97
N GLU A 127 19.12 -4.92 -2.04
CA GLU A 127 20.24 -3.99 -1.98
C GLU A 127 19.78 -2.58 -1.59
N ILE A 128 18.74 -2.07 -2.24
CA ILE A 128 18.15 -0.76 -1.91
C ILE A 128 17.62 -0.74 -0.47
N LEU A 129 16.93 -1.78 -0.01
CA LEU A 129 16.43 -1.85 1.37
C LEU A 129 17.58 -1.88 2.40
N GLN A 130 18.66 -2.61 2.13
CA GLN A 130 19.84 -2.63 3.02
C GLN A 130 20.60 -1.31 3.04
N ARG A 131 20.64 -0.60 1.91
CA ARG A 131 21.22 0.75 1.85
C ARG A 131 20.37 1.73 2.66
N GLU A 132 19.06 1.72 2.46
CA GLU A 132 18.14 2.64 3.16
C GLU A 132 18.05 2.36 4.67
N SER A 133 18.25 1.11 5.11
CA SER A 133 18.29 0.79 6.54
C SER A 133 19.51 1.35 7.28
N LYS A 134 20.59 1.66 6.54
CA LYS A 134 21.85 2.21 7.08
C LYS A 134 22.01 3.71 6.84
N SER A 135 21.14 4.32 6.03
CA SER A 135 21.28 5.74 5.65
C SER A 135 21.07 6.67 6.84
N ILE A 136 22.02 7.58 7.08
CA ILE A 136 21.91 8.59 8.15
C ILE A 136 20.75 9.57 7.94
N ALA A 137 20.30 9.74 6.68
CA ALA A 137 19.21 10.64 6.33
C ALA A 137 17.81 10.08 6.65
N ASN A 138 17.72 8.80 7.04
CA ASN A 138 16.44 8.14 7.30
C ASN A 138 16.12 8.13 8.80
N SER A 139 14.83 8.32 9.12
CA SER A 139 14.35 8.12 10.49
C SER A 139 14.50 6.66 10.94
N ASN A 140 14.49 6.43 12.26
CA ASN A 140 14.50 5.07 12.80
C ASN A 140 13.32 4.22 12.30
N LEU A 141 12.17 4.84 12.05
CA LEU A 141 10.99 4.16 11.50
C LEU A 141 11.27 3.58 10.11
N VAL A 142 11.83 4.40 9.20
CA VAL A 142 12.17 3.94 7.84
C VAL A 142 13.30 2.92 7.89
N LYS A 143 14.31 3.14 8.74
CA LYS A 143 15.43 2.20 8.90
C LYS A 143 14.97 0.81 9.31
N GLU A 144 14.11 0.72 10.33
CA GLU A 144 13.59 -0.54 10.84
C GLU A 144 12.67 -1.22 9.82
N ALA A 145 11.82 -0.45 9.14
CA ALA A 145 10.98 -0.98 8.06
C ALA A 145 11.82 -1.57 6.92
N CYS A 146 12.90 -0.90 6.52
CA CYS A 146 13.82 -1.39 5.49
C CYS A 146 14.58 -2.65 5.93
N LYS A 147 15.03 -2.69 7.19
CA LYS A 147 15.67 -3.88 7.77
C LYS A 147 14.71 -5.07 7.72
N ARG A 148 13.51 -4.92 8.27
CA ARG A 148 12.46 -5.95 8.25
C ARG A 148 12.10 -6.38 6.82
N ALA A 149 11.97 -5.42 5.90
CA ALA A 149 11.69 -5.70 4.49
C ALA A 149 12.78 -6.57 3.85
N SER A 150 14.05 -6.30 4.15
CA SER A 150 15.18 -7.09 3.64
C SER A 150 15.16 -8.53 4.19
N GLU A 151 14.82 -8.73 5.46
CA GLU A 151 14.65 -10.06 6.08
C GLU A 151 13.47 -10.83 5.47
N ILE A 152 12.36 -10.15 5.14
CA ILE A 152 11.21 -10.75 4.44
C ILE A 152 11.63 -11.33 3.08
N ILE A 153 12.49 -10.62 2.34
CA ILE A 153 13.00 -11.09 1.05
C ILE A 153 13.92 -12.31 1.24
N GLU A 154 14.75 -12.32 2.29
CA GLU A 154 15.66 -13.44 2.58
C GLU A 154 14.92 -14.73 2.92
N ARG A 155 13.84 -14.65 3.71
CA ARG A 155 13.04 -15.81 4.12
C ARG A 155 12.21 -16.43 2.99
N LYS A 156 12.06 -15.75 1.86
CA LYS A 156 11.32 -16.22 0.68
C LYS A 156 12.21 -16.91 -0.36
N LYS A 157 13.53 -16.99 -0.13
CA LYS A 157 14.45 -17.84 -0.89
C LYS A 157 14.34 -19.29 -0.43
#